data_AF-A0A3D0RH67-F1
#
_entry.id   AF-A0A3D0RH67-F1
#
_cell.length_a   1.000
_cell.length_b   1.000
_cell.length_c   1.000
_cell.angle_alpha   90.00
_cell.angle_beta   90.00
_cell.angle_gamma   90.00
#
_symmetry.space_group_name_H-M   'P 1'
#
loop_
_entity.id
_entity.type
_entity.pdbx_description
1 polymer ?
#
loop_
_entity_poly.entity_id
_entity_poly.type
_entity_poly.pdbx_seq_one_letter_code
_entity_poly.pdbx_strand_id
1 'polypeptide(L)'
;DWCISQLATAMGKDEDAKVYAQKSQVYRNIFDKEKGWFRPRKADGSWQDWPENARTTEWYGCVESNPYQQGWFVPHDIEGMVELMGGRKAVLADLYNFFDKTPDDLLWNDYYNHANEPVHFVPFLFNKLNEPWNTQKWSRYICKNAYRNEVEGIVGNEDAGQMSAWYVLTASGIHPSCPGDTRLEITSPVFDRVDFKLDRDYARGEKFTIIAHDNSPANIYIQKAV
;
A
#
# COMPACT_ATOMS: atom_id res chain seq x y z
N ASP A 1 16.78 -0.63 -4.12
CA ASP A 1 17.85 -0.85 -3.12
C ASP A 1 17.49 -1.80 -1.99
N TRP A 2 16.38 -1.58 -1.27
CA TRP A 2 16.05 -2.44 -0.12
C TRP A 2 15.98 -3.94 -0.47
N CYS A 3 15.29 -4.34 -1.55
CA CYS A 3 15.23 -5.75 -1.97
C CYS A 3 16.61 -6.33 -2.32
N ILE A 4 17.52 -5.51 -2.86
CA ILE A 4 18.90 -5.93 -3.14
C ILE A 4 19.65 -6.18 -1.83
N SER A 5 19.42 -5.33 -0.82
CA SER A 5 19.97 -5.55 0.53
C SER A 5 19.47 -6.85 1.14
N GLN A 6 18.18 -7.17 1.00
CA GLN A 6 17.61 -8.45 1.46
C GLN A 6 18.23 -9.64 0.73
N LEU A 7 18.38 -9.57 -0.59
CA LEU A 7 19.02 -10.62 -1.38
C LEU A 7 20.50 -10.82 -1.00
N ALA A 8 21.25 -9.71 -0.87
CA ALA A 8 22.66 -9.76 -0.46
C ALA A 8 22.82 -10.41 0.92
N THR A 9 21.92 -10.08 1.86
CA THR A 9 21.86 -10.71 3.18
C THR A 9 21.64 -12.22 3.07
N ALA A 10 20.66 -12.65 2.29
CA ALA A 10 20.37 -14.07 2.08
C ALA A 10 21.53 -14.85 1.44
N MET A 11 22.39 -14.16 0.68
CA MET A 11 23.60 -14.73 0.06
C MET A 11 24.85 -14.67 0.94
N GLY A 12 24.79 -14.09 2.15
CA GLY A 12 25.95 -13.88 3.02
C GLY A 12 26.92 -12.81 2.53
N LYS A 13 26.43 -11.84 1.75
CA LYS A 13 27.21 -10.71 1.21
C LYS A 13 27.01 -9.45 2.06
N ASP A 14 27.54 -9.46 3.28
CA ASP A 14 27.23 -8.46 4.29
C ASP A 14 27.61 -7.02 3.91
N GLU A 15 28.74 -6.82 3.21
CA GLU A 15 29.16 -5.48 2.78
C GLU A 15 28.23 -4.90 1.70
N ASP A 16 27.83 -5.72 0.72
CA ASP A 16 26.83 -5.31 -0.28
C ASP A 16 25.48 -5.01 0.42
N ALA A 17 25.07 -5.87 1.35
CA ALA A 17 23.83 -5.69 2.09
C ALA A 17 23.79 -4.33 2.82
N LYS A 18 24.88 -3.95 3.50
CA LYS A 18 25.02 -2.65 4.18
C LYS A 18 24.94 -1.48 3.20
N VAL A 19 25.64 -1.54 2.06
CA VAL A 19 25.62 -0.49 1.04
C VAL A 19 24.21 -0.27 0.51
N TYR A 20 23.50 -1.34 0.16
CA TYR A 20 22.13 -1.23 -0.37
C TYR A 20 21.11 -0.87 0.70
N ALA A 21 21.31 -1.27 1.96
CA ALA A 21 20.48 -0.82 3.08
C ALA A 21 20.59 0.71 3.24
N GLN A 22 21.80 1.26 3.22
CA GLN A 22 22.01 2.71 3.28
C GLN A 22 21.37 3.42 2.09
N LYS A 23 21.49 2.88 0.87
CA LYS A 23 20.84 3.46 -0.32
C LYS A 23 19.31 3.40 -0.25
N SER A 24 18.71 2.40 0.40
CA SER A 24 17.26 2.35 0.57
C SER A 24 16.68 3.50 1.42
N GLN A 25 17.53 4.25 2.11
CA GLN A 25 17.15 5.40 2.94
C GLN A 25 17.10 6.72 2.17
N VAL A 26 17.40 6.74 0.86
CA VAL A 26 17.45 7.99 0.07
C VAL A 26 16.12 8.72 -0.06
N TYR A 27 14.98 8.09 0.22
CA TYR A 27 13.68 8.78 0.26
C TYR A 27 13.71 9.96 1.27
N ARG A 28 14.51 9.85 2.34
CA ARG A 28 14.72 10.93 3.32
C ARG A 28 15.31 12.20 2.70
N ASN A 29 16.01 12.10 1.56
CA ASN A 29 16.68 13.23 0.91
C ASN A 29 15.75 14.15 0.12
N ILE A 30 14.52 13.69 -0.16
CA ILE A 30 13.48 14.41 -0.89
C ILE A 30 12.27 14.76 -0.01
N PHE A 31 12.40 14.58 1.31
CA PHE A 31 11.40 15.01 2.28
C PHE A 31 11.70 16.46 2.71
N ASP A 32 10.80 17.38 2.38
CA ASP A 32 10.90 18.77 2.79
C ASP A 32 10.26 18.94 4.18
N LYS A 33 11.11 19.09 5.19
CA LYS A 33 10.69 19.26 6.59
C LYS A 33 9.85 20.52 6.82
N GLU A 34 10.04 21.57 6.03
CA GLU A 34 9.25 22.80 6.15
C GLU A 34 7.82 22.58 5.68
N LYS A 35 7.64 21.77 4.64
CA LYS A 35 6.33 21.44 4.06
C LYS A 35 5.70 20.20 4.69
N GLY A 36 6.49 19.42 5.44
CA GLY A 36 6.04 18.19 6.07
C GLY A 36 5.69 17.08 5.06
N TRP A 37 6.24 17.13 3.85
CA TRP A 37 5.92 16.18 2.80
C TRP A 37 7.05 16.02 1.78
N PHE A 38 6.93 15.04 0.89
CA PHE A 38 7.85 14.85 -0.23
C PHE A 38 7.74 15.99 -1.24
N ARG A 39 8.89 16.50 -1.68
CA ARG A 39 9.00 17.63 -2.59
C ARG A 39 10.04 17.33 -3.68
N PRO A 40 9.77 17.67 -4.95
CA PRO A 40 10.75 17.46 -6.01
C PRO A 40 12.01 18.28 -5.76
N ARG A 41 13.17 17.65 -5.90
CA ARG A 41 14.48 18.27 -5.71
C ARG A 41 15.23 18.36 -7.04
N LYS A 42 15.75 19.54 -7.37
CA LYS A 42 16.50 19.80 -8.60
C LYS A 42 17.93 19.25 -8.48
N ALA A 43 18.61 19.13 -9.62
CA ALA A 43 19.98 18.62 -9.69
C ALA A 43 21.00 19.47 -8.91
N ASP A 44 20.73 20.78 -8.74
CA ASP A 44 21.54 21.69 -7.92
C ASP A 44 21.26 21.58 -6.41
N GLY A 45 20.35 20.68 -6.01
CA GLY A 45 19.96 20.45 -4.63
C GLY A 45 18.89 21.39 -4.09
N SER A 46 18.44 22.38 -4.87
CA SER A 46 17.31 23.25 -4.51
C SER A 46 15.97 22.52 -4.67
N TRP A 47 14.95 22.99 -3.95
CA TRP A 47 13.59 22.46 -4.08
C TRP A 47 12.85 23.11 -5.26
N GLN A 48 11.96 22.37 -5.92
CA GLN A 48 10.98 22.97 -6.85
C GLN A 48 9.95 23.81 -6.09
N ASP A 49 9.42 24.88 -6.69
CA ASP A 49 8.45 25.77 -6.03
C ASP A 49 7.23 25.00 -5.51
N TRP A 50 6.75 25.36 -4.32
CA TRP A 50 5.64 24.67 -3.64
C TRP A 50 4.32 25.43 -3.88
N PRO A 51 3.50 25.03 -4.86
CA PRO A 51 2.19 25.66 -5.07
C PRO A 51 1.25 25.35 -3.88
N GLU A 52 0.17 26.12 -3.76
CA GLU A 52 -0.81 25.97 -2.67
C GLU A 52 -1.39 24.55 -2.60
N ASN A 53 -1.69 23.96 -3.75
CA ASN A 53 -2.19 22.60 -3.91
C ASN A 53 -1.09 21.57 -4.24
N ALA A 54 0.16 21.81 -3.86
CA ALA A 54 1.30 20.95 -4.24
C ALA A 54 1.07 19.46 -3.95
N ARG A 55 0.48 19.12 -2.80
CA ARG A 55 0.23 17.71 -2.43
C ARG A 55 -0.70 16.99 -3.41
N THR A 56 -1.66 17.68 -4.00
CA THR A 56 -2.65 17.10 -4.91
C THR A 56 -2.41 17.47 -6.37
N THR A 57 -1.34 18.21 -6.68
CA THR A 57 -0.99 18.56 -8.06
C THR A 57 -0.42 17.33 -8.76
N GLU A 58 -1.16 16.83 -9.75
CA GLU A 58 -0.72 15.73 -10.61
C GLU A 58 0.63 16.07 -11.28
N TRP A 59 1.49 15.06 -11.44
CA TRP A 59 2.83 15.18 -12.06
C TRP A 59 3.83 16.07 -11.31
N TYR A 60 3.52 16.54 -10.10
CA TYR A 60 4.47 17.29 -9.27
C TYR A 60 5.52 16.37 -8.64
N GLY A 61 6.52 15.99 -9.43
CA GLY A 61 7.59 15.03 -9.08
C GLY A 61 7.12 13.60 -8.89
N CYS A 62 5.96 13.27 -9.42
CA CYS A 62 5.37 11.94 -9.45
C CYS A 62 5.00 11.58 -10.89
N VAL A 63 4.71 10.32 -11.15
CA VAL A 63 4.29 9.80 -12.47
C VAL A 63 2.88 9.27 -12.32
N GLU A 64 1.95 9.78 -13.15
CA GLU A 64 0.54 9.34 -13.16
C GLU A 64 -0.14 9.42 -11.78
N SER A 65 0.31 10.37 -10.96
CA SER A 65 -0.16 10.58 -9.61
C SER A 65 0.24 11.96 -9.12
N ASN A 66 -0.10 12.26 -7.87
CA ASN A 66 0.37 13.43 -7.13
C ASN A 66 1.20 13.02 -5.89
N PRO A 67 1.85 13.98 -5.20
CA PRO A 67 2.60 13.67 -3.99
C PRO A 67 1.77 13.04 -2.87
N TYR A 68 0.49 13.34 -2.74
CA TYR A 68 -0.34 12.76 -1.69
C TYR A 68 -0.51 11.25 -1.91
N GLN A 69 -0.67 10.83 -3.15
CA GLN A 69 -0.78 9.42 -3.55
C GLN A 69 0.55 8.68 -3.43
N GLN A 70 1.61 9.21 -4.05
CA GLN A 70 2.92 8.56 -4.11
C GLN A 70 3.69 8.66 -2.78
N GLY A 71 3.42 9.71 -1.99
CA GLY A 71 4.18 10.03 -0.78
C GLY A 71 4.09 8.96 0.30
N TRP A 72 3.12 8.07 0.22
CA TRP A 72 3.03 6.94 1.12
C TRP A 72 4.08 5.85 0.82
N PHE A 73 4.65 5.80 -0.39
CA PHE A 73 5.36 4.65 -0.97
C PHE A 73 6.77 4.43 -0.37
N VAL A 74 6.82 4.08 0.91
CA VAL A 74 8.03 3.66 1.65
C VAL A 74 7.76 2.32 2.35
N PRO A 75 7.29 1.28 1.62
CA PRO A 75 6.76 0.06 2.24
C PRO A 75 7.80 -0.72 3.05
N HIS A 76 9.08 -0.52 2.77
CA HIS A 76 10.20 -1.18 3.45
C HIS A 76 10.63 -0.49 4.75
N ASP A 77 10.23 0.76 5.00
CA ASP A 77 10.60 1.53 6.18
C ASP A 77 9.46 2.42 6.66
N ILE A 78 8.35 1.79 7.07
CA ILE A 78 7.16 2.47 7.57
C ILE A 78 7.46 3.29 8.84
N GLU A 79 8.30 2.78 9.74
CA GLU A 79 8.67 3.50 10.96
C GLU A 79 9.43 4.79 10.62
N GLY A 80 10.38 4.72 9.70
CA GLY A 80 11.11 5.88 9.20
C GLY A 80 10.23 6.88 8.45
N MET A 81 9.26 6.40 7.66
CA MET A 81 8.26 7.28 7.03
C MET A 81 7.41 8.00 8.09
N VAL A 82 6.94 7.28 9.10
CA VAL A 82 6.13 7.84 10.19
C VAL A 82 6.92 8.87 10.98
N GLU A 83 8.20 8.63 11.24
CA GLU A 83 9.10 9.59 11.88
C GLU A 83 9.19 10.90 11.08
N LEU A 84 9.44 10.81 9.76
CA LEU A 84 9.53 12.00 8.89
C LEU A 84 8.22 12.81 8.89
N MET A 85 7.08 12.13 8.84
CA MET A 85 5.75 12.73 8.73
C MET A 85 5.19 13.25 10.07
N GLY A 86 6.02 13.38 11.11
CA GLY A 86 5.60 13.96 12.39
C GLY A 86 4.92 12.98 13.33
N GLY A 87 5.14 11.68 13.14
CA GLY A 87 4.70 10.60 14.01
C GLY A 87 3.31 10.05 13.69
N ARG A 88 2.94 8.96 14.37
CA ARG A 88 1.73 8.15 14.10
C ARG A 88 0.46 8.99 14.01
N LYS A 89 0.27 9.96 14.90
CA LYS A 89 -0.95 10.79 14.95
C LYS A 89 -1.12 11.64 13.69
N ALA A 90 -0.03 12.24 13.19
CA ALA A 90 -0.05 13.06 11.98
C ALA A 90 -0.34 12.20 10.75
N VAL A 91 0.37 11.07 10.63
CA VAL A 91 0.16 10.09 9.54
C VAL A 91 -1.28 9.59 9.49
N LEU A 92 -1.88 9.25 10.64
CA LEU A 92 -3.28 8.80 10.67
C LEU A 92 -4.25 9.91 10.28
N ALA A 93 -4.01 11.15 10.69
CA ALA A 93 -4.84 12.28 10.30
C ALA A 93 -4.81 12.50 8.78
N ASP A 94 -3.63 12.39 8.16
CA ASP A 94 -3.49 12.43 6.70
C ASP A 94 -4.16 11.20 6.04
N LEU A 95 -3.97 9.98 6.55
CA LEU A 95 -4.64 8.81 6.00
C LEU A 95 -6.17 8.93 6.06
N TYR A 96 -6.73 9.41 7.17
CA TYR A 96 -8.17 9.69 7.24
C TYR A 96 -8.59 10.74 6.23
N ASN A 97 -7.85 11.85 6.12
CA ASN A 97 -8.17 12.89 5.14
C ASN A 97 -8.11 12.38 3.70
N PHE A 98 -7.12 11.53 3.39
CA PHE A 98 -6.94 10.90 2.10
C PHE A 98 -8.17 10.07 1.72
N PHE A 99 -8.60 9.17 2.61
CA PHE A 99 -9.76 8.33 2.35
C PHE A 99 -11.11 9.07 2.48
N ASP A 100 -11.25 10.04 3.38
CA ASP A 100 -12.50 10.80 3.57
C ASP A 100 -12.84 11.68 2.35
N LYS A 101 -11.82 12.11 1.59
CA LYS A 101 -12.00 12.87 0.35
C LYS A 101 -12.02 12.02 -0.91
N THR A 102 -11.92 10.71 -0.76
CA THR A 102 -11.97 9.77 -1.89
C THR A 102 -13.41 9.68 -2.41
N PRO A 103 -13.63 9.90 -3.72
CA PRO A 103 -14.93 9.69 -4.35
C PRO A 103 -15.39 8.23 -4.28
N ASP A 104 -16.71 8.01 -4.21
CA ASP A 104 -17.27 6.67 -4.05
C ASP A 104 -17.04 5.74 -5.26
N ASP A 105 -16.82 6.31 -6.46
CA ASP A 105 -16.57 5.55 -7.69
C ASP A 105 -15.15 4.98 -7.78
N LEU A 106 -14.21 5.48 -6.95
CA LEU A 106 -12.80 5.09 -6.91
C LEU A 106 -12.07 5.27 -8.25
N LEU A 107 -12.65 6.02 -9.19
CA LEU A 107 -12.05 6.36 -10.48
C LEU A 107 -10.92 7.37 -10.28
N TRP A 108 -10.29 7.81 -11.37
CA TRP A 108 -9.21 8.80 -11.36
C TRP A 108 -9.57 10.07 -10.56
N ASN A 109 -8.80 10.35 -9.50
CA ASN A 109 -9.00 11.49 -8.61
C ASN A 109 -7.70 11.84 -7.86
N ASP A 110 -7.71 12.92 -7.07
CA ASP A 110 -6.54 13.45 -6.35
C ASP A 110 -6.18 12.71 -5.04
N TYR A 111 -7.05 11.82 -4.56
CA TYR A 111 -6.91 11.09 -3.31
C TYR A 111 -6.71 9.59 -3.59
N TYR A 112 -7.42 8.69 -2.90
CA TYR A 112 -7.34 7.27 -3.25
C TYR A 112 -8.10 7.04 -4.56
N ASN A 113 -7.39 6.85 -5.67
CA ASN A 113 -7.96 6.34 -6.91
C ASN A 113 -7.56 4.88 -7.06
N HIS A 114 -8.52 3.95 -7.08
CA HIS A 114 -8.15 2.54 -7.28
C HIS A 114 -7.83 2.25 -8.75
N ALA A 115 -8.03 3.22 -9.64
CA ALA A 115 -7.73 3.11 -11.05
C ALA A 115 -6.22 3.01 -11.38
N ASN A 116 -5.32 3.24 -10.42
CA ASN A 116 -3.87 3.21 -10.64
C ASN A 116 -3.06 2.69 -9.43
N GLU A 117 -1.89 2.10 -9.69
CA GLU A 117 -1.06 1.37 -8.72
C GLU A 117 -0.47 2.16 -7.53
N PRO A 118 -0.10 3.45 -7.64
CA PRO A 118 0.60 4.18 -6.59
C PRO A 118 -0.04 4.09 -5.20
N VAL A 119 -1.37 3.93 -5.15
CA VAL A 119 -2.13 3.91 -3.90
C VAL A 119 -2.55 2.51 -3.45
N HIS A 120 -2.31 1.46 -4.25
CA HIS A 120 -2.82 0.11 -3.98
C HIS A 120 -2.42 -0.45 -2.61
N PHE A 121 -1.26 -0.04 -2.09
CA PHE A 121 -0.78 -0.52 -0.79
C PHE A 121 -1.30 0.30 0.40
N VAL A 122 -1.81 1.52 0.17
CA VAL A 122 -2.16 2.51 1.20
C VAL A 122 -3.18 1.99 2.22
N PRO A 123 -4.24 1.22 1.86
CA PRO A 123 -5.21 0.70 2.82
C PRO A 123 -4.56 -0.21 3.89
N PHE A 124 -3.45 -0.86 3.56
CA PHE A 124 -2.75 -1.79 4.44
C PHE A 124 -1.81 -1.08 5.43
N LEU A 125 -1.55 0.22 5.26
CA LEU A 125 -0.81 1.02 6.23
C LEU A 125 -1.49 1.05 7.59
N PHE A 126 -2.82 1.02 7.66
CA PHE A 126 -3.53 1.04 8.94
C PHE A 126 -3.17 -0.15 9.83
N ASN A 127 -2.93 -1.34 9.27
CA ASN A 127 -2.40 -2.49 10.05
C ASN A 127 -1.05 -2.17 10.69
N LYS A 128 -0.12 -1.56 9.94
CA LYS A 128 1.19 -1.13 10.45
C LYS A 128 1.09 -0.02 11.50
N LEU A 129 -0.02 0.72 11.50
CA LEU A 129 -0.31 1.82 12.42
C LEU A 129 -1.25 1.44 13.56
N ASN A 130 -1.48 0.14 13.80
CA ASN A 130 -2.35 -0.37 14.88
C ASN A 130 -3.81 0.08 14.78
N GLU A 131 -4.34 0.25 13.56
CA GLU A 131 -5.78 0.47 13.30
C GLU A 131 -6.34 -0.52 12.29
N PRO A 132 -6.25 -1.83 12.55
CA PRO A 132 -6.60 -2.86 11.57
C PRO A 132 -8.06 -2.78 11.10
N TRP A 133 -8.97 -2.21 11.90
CA TRP A 133 -10.36 -1.98 11.48
C TRP A 133 -10.43 -1.05 10.25
N ASN A 134 -9.53 -0.10 10.09
CA ASN A 134 -9.50 0.77 8.90
C ASN A 134 -9.01 0.02 7.66
N THR A 135 -8.01 -0.87 7.79
CA THR A 135 -7.64 -1.78 6.69
C THR A 135 -8.83 -2.66 6.29
N GLN A 136 -9.56 -3.22 7.25
CA GLN A 136 -10.73 -4.06 7.00
C GLN A 136 -11.88 -3.29 6.32
N LYS A 137 -12.17 -2.07 6.80
CA LYS A 137 -13.16 -1.16 6.20
C LYS A 137 -12.83 -0.87 4.74
N TRP A 138 -11.63 -0.36 4.47
CA TRP A 138 -11.27 0.11 3.14
C TRP A 138 -11.06 -1.04 2.15
N SER A 139 -10.40 -2.13 2.56
CA SER A 139 -10.27 -3.32 1.69
C SER A 139 -11.64 -3.84 1.22
N ARG A 140 -12.62 -3.94 2.12
CA ARG A 140 -13.99 -4.36 1.75
C ARG A 140 -14.72 -3.35 0.89
N TYR A 141 -14.57 -2.06 1.20
CA TYR A 141 -15.17 -1.00 0.42
C TYR A 141 -14.64 -1.02 -1.03
N ILE A 142 -13.32 -1.14 -1.20
CA ILE A 142 -12.67 -1.15 -2.50
C ILE A 142 -13.06 -2.40 -3.30
N CYS A 143 -12.97 -3.61 -2.70
CA CYS A 143 -13.42 -4.83 -3.36
C CYS A 143 -14.89 -4.75 -3.83
N LYS A 144 -15.76 -4.06 -3.09
CA LYS A 144 -17.18 -3.92 -3.43
C LYS A 144 -17.41 -2.92 -4.58
N ASN A 145 -16.73 -1.79 -4.56
CA ASN A 145 -17.08 -0.66 -5.42
C ASN A 145 -16.23 -0.56 -6.69
N ALA A 146 -14.99 -1.08 -6.64
CA ALA A 146 -14.04 -0.98 -7.75
C ALA A 146 -14.05 -2.17 -8.71
N TYR A 147 -14.80 -3.23 -8.39
CA TYR A 147 -14.83 -4.49 -9.14
C TYR A 147 -16.25 -5.00 -9.34
N ARG A 148 -16.59 -5.36 -10.58
CA ARG A 148 -17.92 -5.79 -11.00
C ARG A 148 -17.83 -6.88 -12.06
N ASN A 149 -18.82 -7.76 -12.11
CA ASN A 149 -18.93 -8.80 -13.13
C ASN A 149 -19.66 -8.25 -14.37
N GLU A 150 -19.04 -7.27 -15.03
CA GLU A 150 -19.55 -6.61 -16.22
C GLU A 150 -18.41 -6.17 -17.14
N VAL A 151 -18.74 -5.69 -18.34
CA VAL A 151 -17.73 -5.30 -19.35
C VAL A 151 -16.82 -4.17 -18.82
N GLU A 152 -17.41 -3.19 -18.14
CA GLU A 152 -16.70 -2.10 -17.45
C GLU A 152 -16.47 -2.48 -15.97
N GLY A 153 -15.97 -3.70 -15.77
CA GLY A 153 -15.89 -4.34 -14.45
C GLY A 153 -14.76 -3.88 -13.54
N ILE A 154 -13.82 -3.07 -14.03
CA ILE A 154 -12.65 -2.60 -13.29
C ILE A 154 -12.54 -1.09 -13.52
N VAL A 155 -12.21 -0.33 -12.46
CA VAL A 155 -12.17 1.14 -12.46
C VAL A 155 -10.97 1.79 -13.16
N GLY A 156 -10.07 0.98 -13.72
CA GLY A 156 -8.84 1.43 -14.37
C GLY A 156 -8.30 0.37 -15.33
N ASN A 157 -7.09 0.61 -15.84
CA ASN A 157 -6.39 -0.39 -16.64
C ASN A 157 -6.15 -1.65 -15.80
N GLU A 158 -6.23 -2.82 -16.42
CA GLU A 158 -6.06 -4.09 -15.71
C GLU A 158 -4.59 -4.36 -15.34
N ASP A 159 -3.69 -3.74 -16.10
CA ASP A 159 -2.22 -3.80 -15.97
C ASP A 159 -1.67 -5.21 -15.80
N ALA A 160 -2.04 -6.05 -16.76
CA ALA A 160 -1.50 -7.40 -16.98
C ALA A 160 -1.57 -8.31 -15.74
N GLY A 161 -2.68 -8.23 -15.01
CA GLY A 161 -2.95 -9.02 -13.82
C GLY A 161 -2.88 -8.23 -12.53
N GLN A 162 -2.37 -6.99 -12.54
CA GLN A 162 -2.12 -6.23 -11.31
C GLN A 162 -3.42 -5.92 -10.55
N MET A 163 -4.43 -5.38 -11.23
CA MET A 163 -5.75 -5.10 -10.63
C MET A 163 -6.45 -6.38 -10.17
N SER A 164 -6.38 -7.43 -10.99
CA SER A 164 -6.99 -8.73 -10.68
C SER A 164 -6.32 -9.40 -9.48
N ALA A 165 -4.99 -9.34 -9.38
CA ALA A 165 -4.22 -9.90 -8.28
C ALA A 165 -4.51 -9.15 -6.97
N TRP A 166 -4.64 -7.82 -7.02
CA TRP A 166 -5.05 -7.03 -5.85
C TRP A 166 -6.39 -7.51 -5.31
N TYR A 167 -7.39 -7.69 -6.19
CA TYR A 167 -8.71 -8.20 -5.80
C TYR A 167 -8.62 -9.61 -5.24
N VAL A 168 -8.01 -10.55 -5.97
CA VAL A 168 -7.97 -11.97 -5.58
C VAL A 168 -7.33 -12.14 -4.20
N LEU A 169 -6.18 -11.50 -3.96
CA LEU A 169 -5.50 -11.59 -2.67
C LEU A 169 -6.32 -10.90 -1.58
N THR A 170 -6.70 -9.63 -1.78
CA THR A 170 -7.43 -8.84 -0.77
C THR A 170 -8.77 -9.47 -0.41
N ALA A 171 -9.55 -9.92 -1.40
CA ALA A 171 -10.83 -10.59 -1.19
C ALA A 171 -10.69 -11.95 -0.50
N SER A 172 -9.51 -12.58 -0.62
CA SER A 172 -9.22 -13.83 0.10
C SER A 172 -8.88 -13.62 1.58
N GLY A 173 -8.51 -12.41 1.99
CA GLY A 173 -8.17 -12.10 3.39
C GLY A 173 -6.73 -11.70 3.65
N ILE A 174 -5.87 -11.64 2.63
CA ILE A 174 -4.43 -11.39 2.76
C ILE A 174 -3.89 -10.52 1.62
N HIS A 175 -2.91 -9.66 1.87
CA HIS A 175 -2.26 -8.91 0.79
C HIS A 175 -0.77 -8.62 1.09
N PRO A 176 0.15 -8.76 0.14
CA PRO A 176 1.54 -8.34 0.32
C PRO A 176 1.65 -6.81 0.26
N SER A 177 2.11 -6.17 1.33
CA SER A 177 2.27 -4.70 1.36
C SER A 177 3.68 -4.23 0.99
N CYS A 178 4.68 -5.10 1.09
CA CYS A 178 6.07 -4.80 0.76
C CYS A 178 6.69 -5.97 -0.01
N PRO A 179 6.68 -5.94 -1.36
CA PRO A 179 7.36 -6.97 -2.15
C PRO A 179 8.84 -7.07 -1.79
N GLY A 180 9.30 -8.29 -1.46
CA GLY A 180 10.63 -8.56 -0.90
C GLY A 180 10.61 -8.83 0.61
N ASP A 181 9.54 -8.46 1.31
CA ASP A 181 9.16 -9.02 2.61
C ASP A 181 8.26 -10.25 2.39
N THR A 182 8.32 -11.19 3.32
CA THR A 182 7.44 -12.39 3.35
C THR A 182 6.16 -12.14 4.14
N ARG A 183 6.02 -10.98 4.78
CA ARG A 183 4.83 -10.60 5.52
C ARG A 183 3.63 -10.32 4.60
N LEU A 184 2.51 -10.95 4.94
CA LEU A 184 1.20 -10.66 4.37
C LEU A 184 0.36 -9.90 5.40
N GLU A 185 -0.28 -8.82 4.97
CA GLU A 185 -1.21 -8.06 5.79
C GLU A 185 -2.59 -8.72 5.77
N ILE A 186 -3.23 -8.81 6.93
CA ILE A 186 -4.59 -9.34 7.05
C ILE A 186 -5.58 -8.27 6.57
N THR A 187 -6.50 -8.66 5.70
CA THR A 187 -7.57 -7.80 5.16
C THR A 187 -8.93 -8.24 5.72
N SER A 188 -10.04 -7.85 5.10
CA SER A 188 -11.35 -8.43 5.42
C SER A 188 -11.84 -9.34 4.28
N PRO A 189 -11.91 -10.68 4.50
CA PRO A 189 -12.21 -11.65 3.43
C PRO A 189 -13.63 -11.54 2.88
N VAL A 190 -13.79 -11.41 1.57
CA VAL A 190 -15.11 -11.39 0.90
C VAL A 190 -15.78 -12.76 0.93
N PHE A 191 -15.01 -13.84 0.87
CA PHE A 191 -15.51 -15.21 0.83
C PHE A 191 -15.47 -15.88 2.21
N ASP A 192 -16.43 -16.77 2.48
CA ASP A 192 -16.50 -17.53 3.74
C ASP A 192 -15.34 -18.53 3.88
N ARG A 193 -14.83 -19.03 2.76
CA ARG A 193 -13.71 -19.98 2.71
C ARG A 193 -12.88 -19.78 1.45
N VAL A 194 -11.57 -19.69 1.62
CA VAL A 194 -10.59 -19.74 0.52
C VAL A 194 -9.56 -20.82 0.81
N ASP A 195 -9.30 -21.65 -0.20
CA ASP A 195 -8.33 -22.74 -0.16
C ASP A 195 -7.21 -22.48 -1.17
N PHE A 196 -6.04 -22.07 -0.70
CA PHE A 196 -4.84 -21.91 -1.51
C PHE A 196 -4.13 -23.26 -1.62
N LYS A 197 -4.07 -23.82 -2.83
CA LYS A 197 -3.20 -24.96 -3.11
C LYS A 197 -1.75 -24.47 -3.14
N LEU A 198 -0.91 -25.06 -2.30
CA LEU A 198 0.49 -24.66 -2.16
C LEU A 198 1.39 -25.50 -3.06
N ASP A 199 2.46 -24.88 -3.51
CA ASP A 199 3.54 -25.56 -4.22
C ASP A 199 4.58 -26.06 -3.21
N ARG A 200 4.95 -27.34 -3.33
CA ARG A 200 5.84 -28.04 -2.41
C ARG A 200 7.30 -27.58 -2.53
N ASP A 201 7.67 -26.94 -3.63
CA ASP A 201 9.00 -26.37 -3.81
C ASP A 201 9.21 -25.11 -2.95
N TYR A 202 8.11 -24.41 -2.62
CA TYR A 202 8.16 -23.12 -1.92
C TYR A 202 7.53 -23.13 -0.52
N ALA A 203 6.67 -24.10 -0.21
CA ALA A 203 5.97 -24.18 1.07
C ALA A 203 5.91 -25.59 1.67
N ARG A 204 5.98 -25.67 3.00
CA ARG A 204 5.78 -26.92 3.75
C ARG A 204 4.28 -27.15 3.97
N GLY A 205 3.62 -27.78 3.00
CA GLY A 205 2.20 -28.13 3.09
C GLY A 205 1.55 -28.22 1.71
N GLU A 206 0.38 -28.83 1.61
CA GLU A 206 -0.36 -28.92 0.34
C GLU A 206 -1.38 -27.79 0.16
N LYS A 207 -1.83 -27.21 1.27
CA LYS A 207 -2.92 -26.25 1.28
C LYS A 207 -2.81 -25.27 2.44
N PHE A 208 -3.13 -24.00 2.18
CA PHE A 208 -3.41 -22.99 3.19
C PHE A 208 -4.88 -22.57 3.08
N THR A 209 -5.61 -22.58 4.19
CA THR A 209 -7.05 -22.33 4.20
C THR A 209 -7.36 -21.11 5.06
N ILE A 210 -8.12 -20.16 4.52
CA ILE A 210 -8.74 -19.05 5.25
C ILE A 210 -10.22 -19.36 5.41
N ILE A 211 -10.76 -19.25 6.63
CA ILE A 211 -12.18 -19.40 6.94
C ILE A 211 -12.65 -18.14 7.66
N ALA A 212 -13.68 -17.49 7.12
CA ALA A 212 -14.33 -16.34 7.72
C ALA A 212 -15.70 -16.75 8.28
N HIS A 213 -15.80 -16.79 9.61
CA HIS A 213 -17.05 -17.08 10.30
C HIS A 213 -17.95 -15.83 10.36
N ASP A 214 -19.25 -16.02 10.18
CA ASP A 214 -20.26 -14.95 10.18
C ASP A 214 -19.98 -13.83 9.17
N ASN A 215 -19.29 -14.14 8.08
CA ASN A 215 -18.96 -13.19 7.03
C ASN A 215 -20.23 -12.73 6.28
N SER A 216 -20.36 -11.43 6.10
CA SER A 216 -21.47 -10.84 5.35
C SER A 216 -21.10 -9.44 4.85
N PRO A 217 -21.90 -8.83 3.95
CA PRO A 217 -21.71 -7.44 3.57
C PRO A 217 -21.74 -6.44 4.75
N ALA A 218 -22.38 -6.80 5.87
CA ALA A 218 -22.42 -6.00 7.10
C ALA A 218 -21.28 -6.34 8.07
N ASN A 219 -20.89 -7.62 8.16
CA ASN A 219 -19.88 -8.11 9.09
C ASN A 219 -18.50 -8.07 8.42
N ILE A 220 -17.91 -6.87 8.36
CA ILE A 220 -16.61 -6.64 7.71
C ILE A 220 -15.44 -6.64 8.69
N TYR A 221 -15.68 -6.57 10.00
CA TYR A 221 -14.63 -6.42 11.01
C TYR A 221 -14.28 -7.75 11.68
N ILE A 222 -12.99 -8.10 11.68
CA ILE A 222 -12.46 -9.29 12.33
C ILE A 222 -12.47 -9.08 13.84
N GLN A 223 -13.21 -9.94 14.54
CA GLN A 223 -13.23 -9.97 16.01
C GLN A 223 -12.07 -10.79 16.57
N LYS A 224 -11.62 -11.81 15.81
CA LYS A 224 -10.51 -12.70 16.17
C LYS A 224 -9.95 -13.38 14.91
N ALA A 225 -8.63 -13.53 14.84
CA ALA A 225 -7.92 -14.39 13.90
C ALA A 225 -6.90 -15.24 14.67
N VAL A 226 -6.65 -16.47 14.21
CA VAL A 226 -5.72 -17.44 14.82
C VAL A 226 -4.82 -18.07 13.78
#